data_AF-A0A9P4Q4V4-F1
#
_entry.id   AF-A0A9P4Q4V4-F1
#
_cell.length_a   1.000
_cell.length_b   1.000
_cell.length_c   1.000
_cell.angle_alpha   90.00
_cell.angle_beta   90.00
_cell.angle_gamma   90.00
#
_symmetry.space_group_name_H-M   'P 1'
#
loop_
_entity.id
_entity.type
_entity.pdbx_description
1 polymer ?
#
loop_
_entity_poly.entity_id
_entity_poly.type
_entity_poly.pdbx_seq_one_letter_code
_entity_poly.pdbx_strand_id
1 'polypeptide(L)'
;DAVLICVDFEAYEHNQSLVTEIGVALLDTVDIPHPARGLKEQDAATPSNSDIGSRTSALVDKIKYAHFRPIEYRKLVNRRFLKGCEEGFLFGTTAWISQRDVYRVVESIFQDPSRIAEAADFKADAIVNQARNIIIVGHGLSNDTKYMRTFGLDPYRIAKIVRRVDTQVLAGSTKKAQVGLKRLLSGLGTPGQNWHNAGNDAAFTLQALLAMA
;
A
#
# COMPACT_ATOMS: atom_id res chain seq x y z
N ASP A 1 -2.95 -7.31 17.91
CA ASP A 1 -2.23 -6.35 17.04
C ASP A 1 -2.23 -6.87 15.60
N ALA A 2 -2.15 -5.96 14.64
CA ALA A 2 -2.12 -6.25 13.22
C ALA A 2 -1.29 -5.22 12.46
N VAL A 3 -0.86 -5.58 11.26
CA VAL A 3 -0.20 -4.67 10.32
C VAL A 3 -1.10 -4.50 9.10
N LEU A 4 -1.40 -3.24 8.77
CA LEU A 4 -2.08 -2.90 7.52
C LEU A 4 -1.01 -2.79 6.44
N ILE A 5 -1.16 -3.53 5.35
CA ILE A 5 -0.25 -3.48 4.21
C ILE A 5 -1.07 -3.20 2.96
N CYS A 6 -0.74 -2.10 2.29
CA CYS A 6 -1.19 -1.81 0.93
C CYS A 6 -0.04 -2.05 -0.04
N VAL A 7 -0.31 -2.81 -1.10
CA VAL A 7 0.63 -3.03 -2.20
C VAL A 7 -0.08 -2.68 -3.50
N ASP A 8 0.56 -1.84 -4.30
CA ASP A 8 0.11 -1.45 -5.62
C ASP A 8 1.19 -1.77 -6.65
N PHE A 9 0.79 -2.07 -7.88
CA PHE A 9 1.68 -2.44 -8.97
C PHE A 9 1.35 -1.65 -10.23
N GLU A 10 2.38 -1.08 -10.84
CA GLU A 10 2.30 -0.59 -12.22
C GLU A 10 2.91 -1.61 -13.17
N ALA A 11 2.29 -1.77 -14.32
CA ALA A 11 2.74 -2.67 -15.37
C ALA A 11 2.84 -1.94 -16.71
N TYR A 12 3.70 -2.45 -17.59
CA TYR A 12 3.91 -1.84 -18.89
C TYR A 12 2.64 -1.90 -19.75
N GLU A 13 2.21 -0.77 -20.30
CA GLU A 13 0.94 -0.62 -21.02
C GLU A 13 0.85 -1.49 -22.28
N HIS A 14 1.98 -1.86 -22.87
CA HIS A 14 2.06 -2.76 -24.03
C HIS A 14 2.28 -4.23 -23.64
N ASN A 15 2.64 -4.52 -22.39
CA ASN A 15 2.74 -5.88 -21.88
C ASN A 15 2.54 -5.92 -20.37
N GLN A 16 1.31 -6.26 -19.97
CA GLN A 16 0.88 -6.33 -18.56
C GLN A 16 1.55 -7.47 -17.77
N SER A 17 2.37 -8.33 -18.39
CA SER A 17 3.21 -9.26 -17.64
C SER A 17 4.50 -8.62 -17.09
N LEU A 18 4.82 -7.39 -17.52
CA LEU A 18 6.03 -6.68 -17.13
C LEU A 18 5.68 -5.66 -16.05
N VAL A 19 5.85 -6.05 -14.79
CA VAL A 19 5.67 -5.16 -13.63
C VAL A 19 6.81 -4.16 -13.58
N THR A 20 6.52 -2.87 -13.74
CA THR A 20 7.52 -1.79 -13.83
C THR A 20 7.75 -1.07 -12.51
N GLU A 21 6.78 -1.11 -11.59
CA GLU A 21 6.86 -0.49 -10.27
C GLU A 21 6.12 -1.36 -9.23
N ILE A 22 6.64 -1.35 -8.00
CA ILE A 22 5.98 -1.91 -6.82
C ILE A 22 5.92 -0.82 -5.76
N GLY A 23 4.73 -0.48 -5.32
CA GLY A 23 4.50 0.45 -4.22
C GLY A 23 4.00 -0.25 -2.98
N VAL A 24 4.50 0.15 -1.82
CA VAL A 24 4.07 -0.40 -0.54
C VAL A 24 3.84 0.72 0.46
N ALA A 25 2.70 0.67 1.15
CA ALA A 25 2.40 1.49 2.30
C ALA A 25 1.99 0.60 3.48
N LEU A 26 2.55 0.86 4.65
CA LEU A 26 2.44 -0.02 5.81
C LEU A 26 2.15 0.78 7.07
N LEU A 27 1.16 0.34 7.84
CA LEU A 27 0.89 0.87 9.19
C LEU A 27 0.84 -0.28 10.19
N ASP A 28 1.80 -0.31 11.12
CA ASP A 28 1.77 -1.25 12.24
C ASP A 28 0.96 -0.66 13.39
N THR A 29 -0.07 -1.38 13.84
CA THR A 29 -0.90 -0.93 14.97
C THR A 29 -0.13 -0.83 16.29
N VAL A 30 1.06 -1.45 16.39
CA VAL A 30 1.96 -1.29 17.55
C VAL A 30 2.71 0.04 17.56
N ASP A 31 2.70 0.79 16.46
CA ASP A 31 3.29 2.14 16.37
C ASP A 31 2.24 3.23 16.68
N ILE A 32 0.96 2.85 16.80
CA ILE A 32 -0.16 3.75 17.11
C ILE A 32 -0.21 4.02 18.63
N PRO A 33 -0.24 5.28 19.11
CA PRO A 33 -0.32 5.59 20.54
C PRO A 33 -1.57 4.99 21.22
N HIS A 34 -1.45 4.58 22.50
CA HIS A 34 -2.52 3.95 23.28
C HIS A 34 -3.88 4.68 23.30
N PRO A 35 -3.98 6.03 23.37
CA PRO A 35 -5.29 6.71 23.30
C PRO A 35 -6.00 6.51 21.94
N ALA A 36 -5.29 6.13 20.88
CA ALA A 36 -5.86 5.79 19.58
C ALA A 36 -6.13 4.28 19.40
N ARG A 37 -5.66 3.41 20.32
CA ARG A 37 -5.89 1.95 20.27
C ARG A 37 -7.20 1.49 20.89
N GLY A 38 -7.88 2.35 21.65
CA GLY A 38 -9.12 2.00 22.32
C GLY A 38 -9.64 3.15 23.17
N LEU A 39 -10.53 3.95 22.59
CA LEU A 39 -11.59 4.53 23.40
C LEU A 39 -12.50 3.36 23.76
N LYS A 40 -12.65 3.05 25.05
CA LYS A 40 -13.81 2.27 25.47
C LYS A 40 -15.04 3.03 24.98
N GLU A 41 -16.01 2.35 24.39
CA GLU A 41 -17.25 2.93 23.84
C GLU A 41 -18.00 3.85 24.83
N GLN A 42 -17.67 3.79 26.12
CA GLN A 42 -18.35 4.51 27.19
C GLN A 42 -17.86 5.94 27.47
N ASP A 43 -16.73 6.39 26.88
CA ASP A 43 -16.22 7.78 27.06
C ASP A 43 -16.23 8.60 25.77
N ALA A 44 -16.86 8.12 24.69
CA ALA A 44 -16.87 8.79 23.40
C ALA A 44 -17.87 9.96 23.38
N ALA A 45 -17.44 11.13 23.86
CA ALA A 45 -17.96 12.37 23.30
C ALA A 45 -17.78 12.33 21.77
N THR A 46 -18.80 12.71 21.01
CA THR A 46 -18.71 12.77 19.54
C THR A 46 -17.47 13.59 19.15
N PRO A 47 -16.44 12.98 18.54
CA PRO A 47 -15.23 13.71 18.21
C PRO A 47 -15.59 14.83 17.23
N SER A 48 -15.08 16.04 17.50
CA SER A 48 -15.27 17.15 16.57
C SER A 48 -14.53 16.87 15.26
N ASN A 49 -14.95 17.50 14.15
CA ASN A 49 -14.24 17.34 12.87
C ASN A 49 -12.75 17.70 12.96
N SER A 50 -12.36 18.61 13.87
CA SER A 50 -10.95 18.93 14.14
C SER A 50 -10.20 17.78 14.82
N ASP A 51 -10.86 17.01 15.70
CA ASP A 51 -10.24 15.87 16.38
C ASP A 51 -10.01 14.70 15.42
N ILE A 52 -10.93 14.50 14.47
CA ILE A 52 -10.81 13.47 13.42
C ILE A 52 -9.62 13.80 12.52
N GLY A 53 -9.52 15.03 12.02
CA GLY A 53 -8.40 15.46 11.17
C GLY A 53 -7.04 15.32 11.87
N SER A 54 -6.96 15.71 13.14
CA SER A 54 -5.74 15.58 13.97
C SER A 54 -5.33 14.12 14.18
N ARG A 55 -6.29 13.23 14.48
CA ARG A 55 -6.03 11.79 14.66
C ARG A 55 -5.59 11.12 13.36
N THR A 56 -6.25 11.42 12.24
CA THR A 56 -5.85 10.89 10.93
C THR A 56 -4.43 11.32 10.58
N SER A 57 -4.09 12.59 10.77
CA SER A 57 -2.73 13.09 10.55
C SER A 57 -1.69 12.32 11.39
N ALA A 58 -1.95 12.13 12.69
CA ALA A 58 -1.05 11.40 13.57
C ALA A 58 -0.86 9.93 13.18
N LEU A 59 -1.88 9.30 12.58
CA LEU A 59 -1.76 7.94 12.03
C LEU A 59 -0.99 7.92 10.71
N VAL A 60 -1.21 8.92 9.84
CA VAL A 60 -0.48 9.06 8.57
C VAL A 60 1.02 9.22 8.80
N ASP A 61 1.43 9.93 9.86
CA ASP A 61 2.83 10.07 10.27
C ASP A 61 3.49 8.75 10.72
N LYS A 62 2.70 7.71 10.98
CA LYS A 62 3.19 6.36 11.33
C LYS A 62 3.25 5.41 10.15
N ILE A 63 2.79 5.83 8.98
CA ILE A 63 2.86 4.99 7.78
C ILE A 63 4.32 4.95 7.30
N LYS A 64 4.79 3.73 7.03
CA LYS A 64 6.08 3.45 6.38
C LYS A 64 5.82 3.17 4.91
N TYR A 65 6.69 3.69 4.05
CA TYR A 65 6.52 3.61 2.61
C TYR A 65 7.75 2.97 1.96
N ALA A 66 7.53 2.24 0.88
CA ALA A 66 8.59 1.79 0.00
C ALA A 66 8.12 1.80 -1.45
N HIS A 67 9.07 2.07 -2.34
CA HIS A 67 8.82 2.08 -3.77
C HIS A 67 10.00 1.41 -4.49
N PHE A 68 9.71 0.38 -5.28
CA PHE A 68 10.71 -0.43 -5.97
C PHE A 68 10.48 -0.40 -7.47
N ARG A 69 11.57 -0.38 -8.23
CA ARG A 69 11.54 -0.52 -9.70
C ARG A 69 12.54 -1.57 -10.18
N PRO A 70 12.11 -2.53 -11.02
CA PRO A 70 13.03 -3.46 -11.66
C PRO A 70 13.98 -2.72 -12.62
N ILE A 71 15.29 -2.89 -12.42
CA ILE A 71 16.31 -2.21 -13.21
C ILE A 71 16.26 -2.60 -14.69
N GLU A 72 15.88 -3.84 -14.99
CA GLU A 72 15.70 -4.38 -16.33
C GLU A 72 14.59 -3.64 -17.10
N TYR A 73 13.64 -3.04 -16.39
CA TYR A 73 12.50 -2.32 -16.96
C TYR A 73 12.59 -0.81 -16.80
N ARG A 74 13.75 -0.27 -16.40
CA ARG A 74 13.97 1.18 -16.19
C ARG A 74 13.52 2.06 -17.37
N LYS A 75 13.62 1.57 -18.60
CA LYS A 75 13.27 2.29 -19.82
C LYS A 75 11.81 2.11 -20.26
N LEU A 76 11.07 1.20 -19.62
CA LEU A 76 9.65 0.99 -19.89
C LEU A 76 8.86 2.06 -19.14
N VAL A 77 8.25 2.96 -19.89
CA VAL A 77 7.47 4.09 -19.37
C VAL A 77 6.14 4.12 -20.08
N ASN A 78 5.05 4.14 -19.32
CA ASN A 78 3.71 4.28 -19.87
C ASN A 78 3.50 5.72 -20.32
N ARG A 79 3.16 5.91 -21.60
CA ARG A 79 2.98 7.23 -22.22
C ARG A 79 1.73 7.35 -23.06
N ARG A 80 1.27 6.24 -23.65
CA ARG A 80 0.26 6.26 -24.71
C ARG A 80 -1.17 6.21 -24.19
N PHE A 81 -1.44 5.34 -23.22
CA PHE A 81 -2.78 5.08 -22.71
C PHE A 81 -2.98 5.63 -21.30
N LEU A 82 -1.94 5.51 -20.46
CA LEU A 82 -1.87 6.13 -19.13
C LEU A 82 -0.47 6.73 -18.98
N LYS A 83 -0.39 8.02 -18.66
CA LYS A 83 0.90 8.67 -18.44
C LYS A 83 1.41 8.28 -17.05
N GLY A 84 2.51 7.55 -17.00
CA GLY A 84 3.19 7.19 -15.75
C GLY A 84 3.79 8.38 -15.02
N CYS A 85 4.10 8.20 -13.74
CA CYS A 85 4.82 9.16 -12.91
C CYS A 85 5.97 8.47 -12.15
N GLU A 86 6.72 7.62 -12.84
CA GLU A 86 7.65 6.64 -12.29
C GLU A 86 8.86 7.23 -11.52
N GLU A 87 9.13 8.53 -11.70
CA GLU A 87 10.16 9.30 -10.98
C GLU A 87 9.58 10.17 -9.86
N GLY A 88 8.25 10.23 -9.73
CA GLY A 88 7.53 11.16 -8.86
C GLY A 88 7.12 10.58 -7.51
N PHE A 89 7.88 9.63 -6.95
CA PHE A 89 7.57 9.07 -5.63
C PHE A 89 7.72 10.14 -4.53
N LEU A 90 6.65 10.34 -3.75
CA LEU A 90 6.54 11.46 -2.80
C LEU A 90 7.00 11.11 -1.38
N PHE A 91 7.05 9.83 -1.06
CA PHE A 91 7.20 9.36 0.33
C PHE A 91 8.58 8.76 0.62
N GLY A 92 9.59 9.11 -0.18
CA GLY A 92 10.96 8.66 -0.02
C GLY A 92 11.71 8.56 -1.33
N THR A 93 12.59 7.56 -1.45
CA THR A 93 13.36 7.28 -2.66
C THR A 93 12.94 5.96 -3.28
N THR A 94 13.07 5.89 -4.61
CA THR A 94 12.85 4.64 -5.35
C THR A 94 14.08 3.73 -5.22
N ALA A 95 13.87 2.52 -4.72
CA ALA A 95 14.87 1.47 -4.70
C ALA A 95 14.88 0.70 -6.03
N TRP A 96 16.07 0.49 -6.60
CA TRP A 96 16.24 -0.31 -7.80
C TRP A 96 16.56 -1.75 -7.43
N ILE A 97 15.79 -2.70 -7.95
CA ILE A 97 15.95 -4.13 -7.69
C ILE A 97 16.10 -4.91 -8.99
N SER A 98 16.61 -6.14 -8.94
CA SER A 98 16.47 -7.03 -10.10
C SER A 98 15.03 -7.50 -10.20
N GLN A 99 14.52 -7.64 -11.42
CA GLN A 99 13.23 -8.26 -11.70
C GLN A 99 13.11 -9.65 -11.06
N ARG A 100 14.21 -10.39 -10.97
CA ARG A 100 14.24 -11.73 -10.35
C ARG A 100 13.99 -11.69 -8.85
N ASP A 101 14.26 -10.56 -8.21
CA ASP A 101 14.12 -10.37 -6.78
C ASP A 101 12.75 -9.81 -6.38
N VAL A 102 11.88 -9.42 -7.32
CA VAL A 102 10.53 -8.88 -7.03
C VAL A 102 9.75 -9.78 -6.09
N TYR A 103 9.73 -11.09 -6.37
CA TYR A 103 9.08 -12.06 -5.49
C TYR A 103 9.65 -12.01 -4.07
N ARG A 104 10.97 -12.04 -3.93
CA ARG A 104 11.67 -12.08 -2.64
C ARG A 104 11.48 -10.80 -1.83
N VAL A 105 11.45 -9.65 -2.50
CA VAL A 105 11.21 -8.34 -1.85
C VAL A 105 9.78 -8.25 -1.32
N VAL A 106 8.79 -8.64 -2.13
CA VAL A 106 7.40 -8.61 -1.65
C VAL A 106 7.20 -9.67 -0.56
N GLU A 107 7.78 -10.86 -0.71
CA GLU A 107 7.74 -11.91 0.32
C GLU A 107 8.33 -11.45 1.65
N SER A 108 9.50 -10.79 1.63
CA SER A 108 10.16 -10.30 2.85
C SER A 108 9.31 -9.26 3.58
N ILE A 109 8.63 -8.37 2.85
CA ILE A 109 7.70 -7.37 3.43
C ILE A 109 6.51 -8.04 4.12
N PHE A 110 5.97 -9.12 3.55
CA PHE A 110 4.84 -9.82 4.16
C PHE A 110 5.26 -10.67 5.37
N GLN A 111 6.47 -11.24 5.35
CA GLN A 111 6.99 -12.07 6.44
C GLN A 111 7.53 -11.26 7.62
N ASP A 112 8.20 -10.14 7.35
CA ASP A 112 8.69 -9.20 8.37
C ASP A 112 8.40 -7.75 7.96
N PRO A 113 7.14 -7.30 8.15
CA PRO A 113 6.73 -5.95 7.78
C PRO A 113 7.52 -4.85 8.52
N SER A 114 8.12 -5.16 9.67
CA SER A 114 8.89 -4.19 10.46
C SER A 114 10.16 -3.71 9.75
N ARG A 115 10.67 -4.52 8.81
CA ARG A 115 11.91 -4.30 8.05
C ARG A 115 11.67 -3.83 6.62
N ILE A 116 10.53 -3.19 6.34
CA ILE A 116 10.19 -2.68 4.99
C ILE A 116 11.31 -1.87 4.32
N ALA A 117 12.06 -1.06 5.08
CA ALA A 117 13.18 -0.26 4.57
C ALA A 117 14.36 -1.11 4.09
N GLU A 118 14.49 -2.33 4.62
CA GLU A 118 15.56 -3.30 4.32
C GLU A 118 15.05 -4.41 3.39
N ALA A 119 13.82 -4.33 2.87
CA ALA A 119 13.20 -5.41 2.11
C ALA A 119 13.99 -5.83 0.85
N ALA A 120 14.81 -4.93 0.32
CA ALA A 120 15.72 -5.16 -0.80
C ALA A 120 17.18 -5.42 -0.38
N ASP A 121 17.49 -5.41 0.92
CA ASP A 121 18.82 -5.76 1.43
C ASP A 121 18.91 -7.26 1.75
N PHE A 122 19.37 -8.04 0.77
CA PHE A 122 19.52 -9.48 0.91
C PHE A 122 20.76 -9.92 1.73
N LYS A 123 21.57 -8.97 2.21
CA LYS A 123 22.70 -9.27 3.11
C LYS A 123 22.30 -9.26 4.57
N ALA A 124 21.13 -8.70 4.86
CA ALA A 124 20.67 -8.56 6.22
C ALA A 124 20.28 -9.94 6.79
N ASP A 125 20.52 -10.15 8.09
CA ASP A 125 20.33 -11.44 8.76
C ASP A 125 18.92 -12.01 8.51
N ALA A 126 18.84 -13.36 8.55
CA ALA A 126 17.65 -14.15 8.25
C ALA A 126 16.36 -13.53 8.82
N ILE A 127 15.33 -13.46 7.98
CA ILE A 127 13.98 -12.98 8.31
C ILE A 127 13.58 -13.55 9.67
N VAL A 128 13.48 -12.68 10.68
CA VAL A 128 12.98 -13.07 11.99
C VAL A 128 11.48 -13.27 11.79
N ASN A 129 11.07 -14.52 11.60
CA ASN A 129 9.68 -14.88 11.34
C ASN A 129 8.83 -14.52 12.57
N GLN A 130 8.37 -13.28 12.64
CA GLN A 130 7.39 -12.81 13.58
C GLN A 130 6.05 -12.91 12.88
N ALA A 131 5.34 -14.03 13.04
CA ALA A 131 4.03 -14.22 12.46
C ALA A 131 3.04 -13.15 12.98
N ARG A 132 2.91 -12.03 12.27
CA ARG A 132 1.97 -10.95 12.56
C ARG A 132 0.66 -11.19 11.83
N ASN A 133 -0.44 -10.70 12.40
CA ASN A 133 -1.71 -10.65 11.69
C ASN A 133 -1.64 -9.55 10.63
N ILE A 134 -1.89 -9.87 9.37
CA ILE A 134 -1.87 -8.91 8.27
C ILE A 134 -3.29 -8.57 7.81
N ILE A 135 -3.55 -7.28 7.66
CA ILE A 135 -4.73 -6.75 6.97
C ILE A 135 -4.26 -6.22 5.62
N ILE A 136 -4.67 -6.87 4.54
CA ILE A 136 -4.33 -6.40 3.19
C ILE A 136 -5.32 -5.30 2.80
N VAL A 137 -4.78 -4.16 2.38
CA VAL A 137 -5.54 -2.99 1.94
C VAL A 137 -5.28 -2.75 0.46
N GLY A 138 -6.31 -2.37 -0.30
CA GLY A 138 -6.12 -1.94 -1.69
C GLY A 138 -7.29 -1.12 -2.20
N HIS A 139 -7.22 -0.75 -3.48
CA HIS A 139 -8.24 0.02 -4.18
C HIS A 139 -8.59 -0.71 -5.48
N GLY A 140 -9.39 -1.78 -5.37
CA GLY A 140 -9.55 -2.78 -6.42
C GLY A 140 -8.60 -3.97 -6.26
N LEU A 141 -8.55 -4.56 -5.06
CA LEU A 141 -7.61 -5.61 -4.62
C LEU A 141 -7.54 -6.84 -5.53
N SER A 142 -8.58 -7.08 -6.34
CA SER A 142 -8.56 -8.17 -7.32
C SER A 142 -7.46 -7.99 -8.37
N ASN A 143 -7.12 -6.76 -8.73
CA ASN A 143 -6.10 -6.46 -9.74
C ASN A 143 -4.70 -6.72 -9.17
N ASP A 144 -4.41 -6.22 -7.98
CA ASP A 144 -3.10 -6.42 -7.32
C ASP A 144 -2.83 -7.88 -7.03
N THR A 145 -3.83 -8.59 -6.51
CA THR A 145 -3.70 -10.04 -6.27
C THR A 145 -3.64 -10.87 -7.55
N LYS A 146 -4.02 -10.33 -8.70
CA LYS A 146 -3.77 -10.95 -10.01
C LYS A 146 -2.30 -10.74 -10.42
N TYR A 147 -1.76 -9.53 -10.23
CA TYR A 147 -0.34 -9.26 -10.47
C TYR A 147 0.56 -10.11 -9.58
N MET A 148 0.30 -10.18 -8.28
CA MET A 148 1.06 -11.06 -7.37
C MET A 148 1.17 -12.50 -7.90
N ARG A 149 0.07 -13.04 -8.43
CA ARG A 149 0.04 -14.39 -8.98
C ARG A 149 0.86 -14.56 -10.27
N THR A 150 1.08 -13.51 -11.07
CA THR A 150 1.88 -13.63 -12.31
C THR A 150 3.35 -13.93 -12.03
N PHE A 151 3.87 -13.52 -10.87
CA PHE A 151 5.22 -13.84 -10.42
C PHE A 151 5.23 -14.87 -9.28
N GLY A 152 4.16 -15.67 -9.15
CA GLY A 152 4.10 -16.82 -8.25
C GLY A 152 3.83 -16.48 -6.78
N LEU A 153 3.49 -15.23 -6.47
CA LEU A 153 3.24 -14.78 -5.10
C LEU A 153 1.76 -14.93 -4.75
N ASP A 154 1.51 -15.62 -3.65
CA ASP A 154 0.21 -15.69 -3.00
C ASP A 154 0.34 -15.22 -1.56
N PRO A 155 -0.17 -14.02 -1.20
CA PRO A 155 0.02 -13.46 0.14
C PRO A 155 -0.58 -14.36 1.24
N TYR A 156 -1.58 -15.19 0.92
CA TYR A 156 -2.18 -16.14 1.87
C TYR A 156 -1.27 -17.32 2.21
N ARG A 157 -0.26 -17.59 1.38
CA ARG A 157 0.71 -18.68 1.60
C ARG A 157 1.95 -18.21 2.35
N ILE A 158 2.26 -16.93 2.29
CA ILE A 158 3.50 -16.36 2.84
C ILE A 158 3.28 -15.56 4.13
N ALA A 159 2.03 -15.20 4.45
CA ALA A 159 1.70 -14.45 5.66
C ALA A 159 0.31 -14.81 6.22
N LYS A 160 0.11 -14.49 7.50
CA LYS A 160 -1.16 -14.70 8.20
C LYS A 160 -2.14 -13.57 7.88
N ILE A 161 -2.79 -13.66 6.71
CA ILE A 161 -3.80 -12.68 6.29
C ILE A 161 -5.09 -12.91 7.08
N VAL A 162 -5.42 -11.99 7.99
CA VAL A 162 -6.63 -12.08 8.83
C VAL A 162 -7.82 -11.32 8.25
N ARG A 163 -7.57 -10.34 7.37
CA ARG A 163 -8.61 -9.50 6.76
C ARG A 163 -8.14 -8.91 5.43
N ARG A 164 -9.09 -8.65 4.54
CA ARG A 164 -8.93 -7.81 3.36
C ARG A 164 -9.82 -6.58 3.48
N VAL A 165 -9.32 -5.42 3.07
CA VAL A 165 -10.07 -4.17 3.02
C VAL A 165 -9.88 -3.56 1.65
N ASP A 166 -10.97 -3.43 0.89
CA ASP A 166 -10.96 -2.82 -0.43
C ASP A 166 -11.64 -1.45 -0.36
N THR A 167 -10.84 -0.40 -0.44
CA THR A 167 -11.32 0.99 -0.37
C THR A 167 -12.24 1.35 -1.53
N GLN A 168 -12.11 0.70 -2.69
CA GLN A 168 -13.03 0.89 -3.81
C GLN A 168 -14.41 0.36 -3.47
N VAL A 169 -14.49 -0.77 -2.78
CA VAL A 169 -15.75 -1.35 -2.28
C VAL A 169 -16.34 -0.50 -1.16
N LEU A 170 -15.52 -0.05 -0.20
CA LEU A 170 -15.96 0.84 0.88
C LEU A 170 -16.54 2.16 0.37
N ALA A 171 -15.97 2.69 -0.73
CA ALA A 171 -16.45 3.89 -1.40
C ALA A 171 -17.78 3.69 -2.17
N GLY A 172 -18.40 2.50 -2.09
CA GLY A 172 -19.67 2.20 -2.74
C GLY A 172 -19.55 1.84 -4.23
N SER A 173 -18.38 1.40 -4.69
CA SER A 173 -18.21 1.00 -6.09
C SER A 173 -19.09 -0.18 -6.45
N THR A 174 -19.61 -0.14 -7.66
CA THR A 174 -20.39 -1.23 -8.26
C THR A 174 -19.76 -1.64 -9.58
N LYS A 175 -20.16 -2.81 -10.11
CA LYS A 175 -19.73 -3.26 -11.45
C LYS A 175 -20.01 -2.24 -12.56
N LYS A 176 -21.01 -1.37 -12.39
CA LYS A 176 -21.41 -0.34 -13.38
C LYS A 176 -20.75 1.02 -13.13
N ALA A 177 -20.26 1.26 -11.92
CA ALA A 177 -19.68 2.54 -11.50
C ALA A 177 -18.57 2.28 -10.51
N GLN A 178 -17.34 2.21 -11.01
CA GLN A 178 -16.14 2.11 -10.19
C GLN A 178 -15.74 3.50 -9.70
N VAL A 179 -15.47 3.63 -8.41
CA VAL A 179 -14.86 4.82 -7.82
C VAL A 179 -13.35 4.65 -7.95
N GLY A 180 -12.69 5.53 -8.71
CA GLY A 180 -11.23 5.56 -8.77
C GLY A 180 -10.61 6.30 -7.59
N LEU A 181 -9.34 6.03 -7.30
CA LEU A 181 -8.64 6.53 -6.11
C LEU A 181 -8.66 8.07 -6.05
N LYS A 182 -8.40 8.73 -7.18
CA LYS A 182 -8.49 10.20 -7.30
C LYS A 182 -9.85 10.75 -6.90
N ARG A 183 -10.93 10.08 -7.29
CA ARG A 183 -12.31 10.49 -6.96
C ARG A 183 -12.59 10.28 -5.47
N LEU A 184 -12.16 9.15 -4.92
CA LEU A 184 -12.29 8.87 -3.49
C LEU A 184 -11.59 9.94 -2.65
N LEU A 185 -10.32 10.19 -2.93
CA LEU A 185 -9.51 11.20 -2.25
C LEU A 185 -10.10 12.62 -2.34
N SER A 186 -10.62 12.98 -3.51
CA SER A 186 -11.32 14.26 -3.70
C SER A 186 -12.58 14.36 -2.83
N GLY A 187 -13.34 13.27 -2.70
CA GLY A 187 -14.50 13.20 -1.82
C GLY A 187 -14.16 13.29 -0.32
N LEU A 188 -12.95 12.86 0.05
CA LEU A 188 -12.42 12.94 1.42
C LEU A 188 -11.70 14.26 1.72
N GLY A 189 -11.63 15.20 0.77
CA GLY A 189 -10.93 16.48 0.94
C GLY A 189 -9.40 16.35 1.05
N THR A 190 -8.82 15.21 0.62
CA THR A 190 -7.39 14.91 0.69
C THR A 190 -6.82 14.72 -0.72
N PRO A 191 -6.47 15.80 -1.44
CA PRO A 191 -6.06 15.67 -2.84
C PRO A 191 -4.75 14.88 -2.98
N GLY A 192 -4.76 13.84 -3.81
CA GLY A 192 -3.56 13.12 -4.23
C GLY A 192 -2.88 13.80 -5.43
N GLN A 193 -1.64 13.38 -5.71
CA GLN A 193 -0.79 13.91 -6.78
C GLN A 193 0.17 12.83 -7.28
N ASN A 194 0.84 13.06 -8.42
CA ASN A 194 1.77 12.10 -9.05
C ASN A 194 1.16 10.70 -9.20
N TRP A 195 -0.08 10.67 -9.74
CA TRP A 195 -0.83 9.45 -10.09
C TRP A 195 -0.04 8.55 -11.02
N HIS A 196 -0.31 7.24 -10.96
CA HIS A 196 0.42 6.22 -11.74
C HIS A 196 1.88 6.14 -11.33
N ASN A 197 2.12 6.28 -10.03
CA ASN A 197 3.32 5.85 -9.35
C ASN A 197 2.86 4.91 -8.25
N ALA A 198 3.27 3.65 -8.34
CA ALA A 198 2.73 2.61 -7.45
C ALA A 198 2.93 2.95 -5.97
N GLY A 199 4.06 3.57 -5.61
CA GLY A 199 4.34 4.00 -4.23
C GLY A 199 3.35 5.05 -3.73
N ASN A 200 3.02 6.04 -4.56
CA ASN A 200 2.02 7.05 -4.24
C ASN A 200 0.62 6.46 -4.17
N ASP A 201 0.25 5.58 -5.11
CA ASP A 201 -1.08 4.98 -5.15
C ASP A 201 -1.33 4.06 -3.95
N ALA A 202 -0.32 3.30 -3.50
CA ALA A 202 -0.37 2.54 -2.24
C ALA A 202 -0.51 3.46 -1.02
N ALA A 203 0.27 4.55 -0.97
CA ALA A 203 0.23 5.52 0.12
C ALA A 203 -1.15 6.17 0.25
N PHE A 204 -1.66 6.73 -0.85
CA PHE A 204 -2.95 7.40 -0.90
C PHE A 204 -4.11 6.44 -0.64
N THR A 205 -4.01 5.18 -1.06
CA THR A 205 -5.00 4.15 -0.72
C THR A 205 -5.07 3.91 0.78
N LEU A 206 -3.94 3.78 1.46
CA LEU A 206 -3.92 3.57 2.90
C LEU A 206 -4.38 4.82 3.66
N GLN A 207 -3.98 6.02 3.22
CA GLN A 207 -4.46 7.28 3.79
C GLN A 207 -5.97 7.45 3.61
N ALA A 208 -6.52 7.10 2.44
CA ALA A 208 -7.95 7.12 2.19
C ALA A 208 -8.70 6.17 3.14
N LEU A 209 -8.15 4.98 3.40
CA LEU A 209 -8.73 4.07 4.39
C LEU A 209 -8.79 4.70 5.78
N LEU A 210 -7.70 5.34 6.23
CA LEU A 210 -7.67 6.00 7.54
C LEU A 210 -8.66 7.18 7.62
N ALA A 211 -8.86 7.92 6.53
CA ALA A 211 -9.83 9.02 6.48
C ALA A 211 -11.29 8.54 6.42
N MET A 212 -11.54 7.29 6.02
CA MET A 212 -12.88 6.66 6.02
C MET A 212 -13.23 5.97 7.34
N ALA A 213 -12.25 5.75 8.24
CA ALA A 213 -12.40 4.99 9.48
C ALA A 213 -12.79 5.89 10.67
#